data_AF-B2TKU1-F1
#
_entry.id   AF-B2TKU1-F1
#
_cell.length_a   1.000
_cell.length_b   1.000
_cell.length_c   1.000
_cell.angle_alpha   90.00
_cell.angle_beta   90.00
_cell.angle_gamma   90.00
#
_symmetry.space_group_name_H-M   'P 1'
#
loop_
_entity.id
_entity.type
_entity.pdbx_description
1 polymer ?
#
loop_
_entity_poly.entity_id
_entity_poly.type
_entity_poly.pdbx_seq_one_letter_code
_entity_poly.pdbx_strand_id
1 'polypeptide(L)'
;MSYDEIVSELNQYYKEHVEKKDDDLTGHHMPSQQFMGDKCKVEFDDAYSLNLEQIFPGVGGRHRRTFTYGVKGTSRKYQLYSKLTPRDALAFDMYDVRRILKEDGLYNKETRKTLKDYINDYKNSSNSKDVFNKDNKLNKESSRVKQCKKK
;
A
#
# COMPACT_ATOMS: atom_id res chain seq x y z
N MET A 1 -1.61 4.52 -19.26
CA MET A 1 -1.97 3.22 -18.68
C MET A 1 -3.21 3.40 -17.83
N SER A 2 -4.16 2.47 -17.86
CA SER A 2 -5.29 2.41 -16.93
C SER A 2 -4.84 1.90 -15.55
N TYR A 3 -5.70 2.00 -14.54
CA TYR A 3 -5.48 1.36 -13.24
C TYR A 3 -5.28 -0.16 -13.41
N ASP A 4 -6.10 -0.81 -14.23
CA ASP A 4 -6.09 -2.25 -14.43
C ASP A 4 -4.79 -2.72 -15.12
N GLU A 5 -4.27 -1.94 -16.08
CA GLU A 5 -2.96 -2.16 -16.72
C GLU A 5 -1.80 -1.97 -15.73
N ILE A 6 -1.85 -0.94 -14.88
CA ILE A 6 -0.83 -0.70 -13.85
C ILE A 6 -0.81 -1.85 -12.85
N VAL A 7 -1.97 -2.26 -12.31
CA VAL A 7 -2.07 -3.37 -11.36
C VAL A 7 -1.65 -4.69 -12.00
N SER A 8 -2.00 -4.93 -13.27
CA SER A 8 -1.54 -6.13 -14.00
C SER A 8 -0.01 -6.19 -14.12
N GLU A 9 0.65 -5.07 -14.46
CA GLU A 9 2.12 -5.01 -14.52
C GLU A 9 2.76 -5.11 -13.12
N LEU A 10 2.18 -4.47 -12.10
CA LEU A 10 2.62 -4.59 -10.70
C LEU A 10 2.55 -6.05 -10.24
N ASN A 11 1.49 -6.78 -10.55
CA ASN A 11 1.29 -8.17 -10.11
C ASN A 11 2.41 -9.13 -10.58
N GLN A 12 3.11 -8.82 -11.68
CA GLN A 12 4.25 -9.63 -12.16
C GLN A 12 5.48 -9.56 -11.25
N TYR A 13 5.54 -8.59 -10.33
CA TYR A 13 6.64 -8.41 -9.38
C TYR A 13 6.42 -9.08 -8.02
N TYR A 14 5.32 -9.84 -7.84
CA TYR A 14 5.17 -10.71 -6.67
C TYR A 14 6.11 -11.92 -6.77
N LYS A 15 6.74 -12.27 -5.65
CA LYS A 15 7.64 -13.43 -5.52
C LYS A 15 7.36 -14.14 -4.20
N GLU A 16 7.36 -15.46 -4.26
CA GLU A 16 7.39 -16.32 -3.06
C GLU A 16 8.64 -16.01 -2.22
N HIS A 17 8.55 -16.23 -0.91
CA HIS A 17 9.60 -15.94 0.08
C HIS A 17 9.96 -17.21 0.85
N VAL A 18 11.19 -17.24 1.40
CA VAL A 18 11.75 -18.39 2.13
C VAL A 18 11.91 -18.03 3.63
N GLU A 19 11.58 -18.97 4.53
CA GLU A 19 11.21 -18.78 5.97
C GLU A 19 12.27 -19.15 7.04
N LYS A 20 12.09 -18.73 8.34
CA LYS A 20 12.71 -19.23 9.64
C LYS A 20 12.12 -18.86 11.07
N LYS A 21 11.47 -17.71 11.37
CA LYS A 21 10.91 -17.22 12.72
C LYS A 21 11.83 -16.74 13.93
N ASP A 22 11.86 -15.43 14.32
CA ASP A 22 12.23 -14.80 15.65
C ASP A 22 11.00 -14.07 16.27
N ASP A 23 11.04 -12.78 16.62
CA ASP A 23 9.93 -12.02 17.24
C ASP A 23 8.95 -11.39 16.22
N ASP A 24 9.30 -11.50 14.94
CA ASP A 24 8.47 -11.45 13.74
C ASP A 24 7.61 -10.19 13.49
N LEU A 25 7.44 -9.22 14.40
CA LEU A 25 6.62 -8.02 14.11
C LEU A 25 7.40 -6.87 13.45
N THR A 26 6.90 -6.40 12.31
CA THR A 26 7.54 -5.31 11.53
C THR A 26 6.53 -4.25 11.05
N GLY A 27 6.84 -2.97 11.31
CA GLY A 27 6.01 -1.85 10.90
C GLY A 27 6.18 -1.49 9.41
N HIS A 28 5.08 -1.33 8.69
CA HIS A 28 5.10 -0.99 7.26
C HIS A 28 4.08 0.11 6.91
N HIS A 29 4.56 1.21 6.30
CA HIS A 29 3.70 2.32 5.85
C HIS A 29 2.96 1.96 4.56
N MET A 30 1.65 2.22 4.51
CA MET A 30 0.76 1.90 3.39
C MET A 30 -0.27 3.02 3.16
N PRO A 31 -0.09 3.92 2.17
CA PRO A 31 0.92 3.87 1.12
C PRO A 31 2.37 3.97 1.61
N SER A 32 3.30 3.48 0.80
CA SER A 32 4.72 3.54 1.12
C SER A 32 5.18 4.96 1.46
N GLN A 33 6.07 5.11 2.44
CA GLN A 33 6.51 6.43 2.91
C GLN A 33 7.03 7.34 1.78
N GLN A 34 7.76 6.78 0.81
CA GLN A 34 8.26 7.60 -0.31
C GLN A 34 7.11 8.14 -1.18
N PHE A 35 6.04 7.38 -1.38
CA PHE A 35 4.84 7.86 -2.08
C PHE A 35 4.09 8.92 -1.25
N MET A 36 4.03 8.76 0.07
CA MET A 36 3.40 9.73 0.98
C MET A 36 4.12 11.08 0.93
N GLY A 37 5.46 11.10 1.00
CA GLY A 37 6.25 12.33 0.83
C GLY A 37 6.21 12.89 -0.59
N ASP A 38 6.47 12.05 -1.62
CA ASP A 38 6.59 12.53 -2.99
C ASP A 38 5.25 13.03 -3.56
N LYS A 39 4.15 12.31 -3.33
CA LYS A 39 2.85 12.56 -3.98
C LYS A 39 1.80 13.16 -3.05
N CYS A 40 1.73 12.72 -1.80
CA CYS A 40 0.71 13.18 -0.86
C CYS A 40 1.12 14.43 -0.06
N LYS A 41 2.42 14.73 0.01
CA LYS A 41 3.00 15.79 0.86
C LYS A 41 2.67 15.58 2.35
N VAL A 42 2.74 14.33 2.79
CA VAL A 42 2.56 13.91 4.19
C VAL A 42 3.93 13.54 4.74
N GLU A 43 4.26 14.08 5.91
CA GLU A 43 5.53 13.85 6.59
C GLU A 43 5.65 12.42 7.15
N PHE A 44 6.87 12.03 7.53
CA PHE A 44 7.17 10.68 8.03
C PHE A 44 6.32 10.30 9.25
N ASP A 45 6.30 11.16 10.26
CA ASP A 45 5.60 10.91 11.53
C ASP A 45 4.07 10.96 11.38
N ASP A 46 3.57 11.52 10.27
CA ASP A 46 2.15 11.64 9.93
C ASP A 46 1.61 10.49 9.07
N ALA A 47 2.49 9.63 8.54
CA ALA A 47 2.12 8.49 7.72
C ALA A 47 1.95 7.23 8.57
N TYR A 48 0.71 6.76 8.75
CA TYR A 48 0.44 5.52 9.50
C TYR A 48 1.22 4.31 8.96
N SER A 49 1.60 3.42 9.86
CA SER A 49 2.17 2.12 9.55
C SER A 49 1.38 1.02 10.26
N LEU A 50 1.32 -0.16 9.65
CA LEU A 50 0.73 -1.35 10.25
C LEU A 50 1.85 -2.34 10.60
N ASN A 51 1.82 -2.88 11.82
CA ASN A 51 2.69 -3.98 12.20
C ASN A 51 2.17 -5.29 11.58
N LEU A 52 3.06 -6.03 10.93
CA LEU A 52 2.76 -7.31 10.30
C LEU A 52 3.75 -8.38 10.76
N GLU A 53 3.25 -9.60 10.94
CA GLU A 53 4.03 -10.80 11.23
C GLU A 53 4.84 -11.20 9.99
N GLN A 54 6.13 -10.84 10.02
CA GLN A 54 7.16 -11.22 9.07
C GLN A 54 7.79 -12.53 9.52
N ILE A 55 7.65 -13.55 8.69
CA ILE A 55 8.45 -14.78 8.81
C ILE A 55 9.95 -14.40 8.73
N PHE A 56 10.68 -14.46 9.85
CA PHE A 56 12.14 -14.20 9.97
C PHE A 56 12.98 -15.12 9.05
N PRO A 57 14.29 -14.89 8.73
CA PRO A 57 15.31 -14.04 9.37
C PRO A 57 15.16 -12.55 9.08
N GLY A 58 14.77 -11.75 10.07
CA GLY A 58 14.82 -10.30 9.95
C GLY A 58 14.93 -9.61 11.30
N VAL A 59 16.12 -9.08 11.59
CA VAL A 59 16.33 -8.14 12.68
C VAL A 59 15.78 -6.77 12.25
N GLY A 60 14.54 -6.48 12.64
CA GLY A 60 13.85 -5.21 12.41
C GLY A 60 13.51 -4.87 10.95
N GLY A 61 12.73 -3.79 10.78
CA GLY A 61 12.45 -3.17 9.49
C GLY A 61 10.99 -3.26 9.03
N ARG A 62 10.81 -3.39 7.72
CA ARG A 62 9.52 -3.46 7.01
C ARG A 62 9.22 -4.90 6.59
N HIS A 63 7.95 -5.30 6.62
CA HIS A 63 7.51 -6.64 6.24
C HIS A 63 7.87 -7.01 4.79
N ARG A 64 8.72 -8.03 4.60
CA ARG A 64 9.39 -8.26 3.32
C ARG A 64 8.50 -8.69 2.15
N ARG A 65 7.38 -9.36 2.44
CA ARG A 65 6.44 -9.81 1.40
C ARG A 65 5.49 -8.71 0.94
N THR A 66 5.44 -7.58 1.63
CA THR A 66 4.69 -6.41 1.14
C THR A 66 5.29 -5.93 -0.16
N PHE A 67 4.43 -5.53 -1.10
CA PHE A 67 4.85 -5.10 -2.42
C PHE A 67 5.83 -3.93 -2.34
N THR A 68 5.55 -2.97 -1.46
CA THR A 68 6.33 -1.75 -1.31
C THR A 68 7.62 -1.95 -0.47
N TYR A 69 7.92 -3.18 -0.03
CA TYR A 69 9.23 -3.53 0.52
C TYR A 69 10.36 -3.34 -0.49
N GLY A 70 11.46 -2.72 -0.04
CA GLY A 70 12.67 -2.51 -0.84
C GLY A 70 12.51 -1.64 -2.10
N VAL A 71 11.32 -1.08 -2.35
CA VAL A 71 11.03 -0.27 -3.52
C VAL A 71 11.78 1.06 -3.42
N LYS A 72 12.72 1.29 -4.35
CA LYS A 72 13.49 2.53 -4.49
C LYS A 72 12.91 3.40 -5.61
N GLY A 73 12.96 4.71 -5.46
CA GLY A 73 12.41 5.70 -6.41
C GLY A 73 12.78 5.50 -7.89
N THR A 74 13.98 5.00 -8.18
CA THR A 74 14.45 4.75 -9.55
C THR A 74 13.89 3.47 -10.20
N SER A 75 13.37 2.53 -9.40
CA SER A 75 12.91 1.22 -9.89
C SER A 75 11.64 1.32 -10.74
N ARG A 76 11.51 0.48 -11.78
CA ARG A 76 10.26 0.36 -12.57
C ARG A 76 9.04 0.11 -11.67
N LYS A 77 9.23 -0.69 -10.62
CA LYS A 77 8.24 -0.97 -9.57
C LYS A 77 7.72 0.31 -8.89
N TYR A 78 8.60 1.24 -8.52
CA TYR A 78 8.20 2.55 -8.01
C TYR A 78 7.54 3.42 -9.08
N GLN A 79 8.09 3.47 -10.30
CA GLN A 79 7.54 4.27 -11.41
C GLN A 79 6.11 3.84 -11.83
N LEU A 80 5.72 2.59 -11.54
CA LEU A 80 4.35 2.11 -11.71
C LEU A 80 3.48 2.50 -10.51
N TYR A 81 3.95 2.20 -9.29
CA TYR A 81 3.23 2.48 -8.06
C TYR A 81 2.95 3.98 -7.87
N SER A 82 3.90 4.87 -8.20
CA SER A 82 3.75 6.33 -8.12
C SER A 82 2.71 6.91 -9.09
N LYS A 83 2.28 6.16 -10.10
CA LYS A 83 1.18 6.56 -11.00
C LYS A 83 -0.20 6.38 -10.35
N LEU A 84 -0.35 5.47 -9.38
CA LEU A 84 -1.60 5.24 -8.65
C LEU A 84 -2.05 6.53 -7.96
N THR A 85 -3.36 6.78 -7.89
CA THR A 85 -3.88 7.85 -7.02
C THR A 85 -3.66 7.47 -5.55
N PRO A 86 -3.62 8.41 -4.59
CA PRO A 86 -3.45 8.06 -3.17
C PRO A 86 -4.47 7.03 -2.68
N ARG A 87 -5.73 7.14 -3.13
CA ARG A 87 -6.77 6.16 -2.82
C ARG A 87 -6.50 4.78 -3.44
N ASP A 88 -6.02 4.75 -4.68
CA ASP A 88 -5.69 3.51 -5.38
C ASP A 88 -4.44 2.83 -4.79
N ALA A 89 -3.45 3.61 -4.33
CA ALA A 89 -2.25 3.11 -3.66
C ALA A 89 -2.56 2.49 -2.29
N LEU A 90 -3.40 3.16 -1.48
CA LEU A 90 -3.90 2.59 -0.23
C LEU A 90 -4.70 1.30 -0.49
N ALA A 91 -5.58 1.29 -1.49
CA ALA A 91 -6.33 0.08 -1.85
C ALA A 91 -5.41 -1.06 -2.28
N PHE A 92 -4.40 -0.78 -3.10
CA PHE A 92 -3.41 -1.74 -3.57
C PHE A 92 -2.65 -2.40 -2.41
N ASP A 93 -2.07 -1.62 -1.50
CA ASP A 93 -1.33 -2.16 -0.35
C ASP A 93 -2.25 -2.93 0.63
N MET A 94 -3.51 -2.50 0.80
CA MET A 94 -4.49 -3.23 1.60
C MET A 94 -4.91 -4.58 0.98
N TYR A 95 -4.96 -4.68 -0.36
CA TYR A 95 -5.15 -5.96 -1.05
C TYR A 95 -3.93 -6.87 -0.92
N ASP A 96 -2.74 -6.30 -0.96
CA ASP A 96 -1.49 -7.04 -0.81
C ASP A 96 -1.31 -7.62 0.60
N VAL A 97 -1.53 -6.82 1.65
CA VAL A 97 -1.54 -7.35 3.03
C VAL A 97 -2.64 -8.38 3.24
N ARG A 98 -3.83 -8.17 2.66
CA ARG A 98 -4.90 -9.18 2.69
C ARG A 98 -4.51 -10.49 1.99
N ARG A 99 -3.67 -10.44 0.94
CA ARG A 99 -3.12 -11.62 0.27
C ARG A 99 -2.13 -12.34 1.19
N ILE A 100 -1.17 -11.61 1.76
CA ILE A 100 -0.18 -12.14 2.72
C ILE A 100 -0.88 -12.85 3.90
N LEU A 101 -1.80 -12.16 4.58
CA LEU A 101 -2.54 -12.73 5.72
C LEU A 101 -3.37 -13.97 5.34
N LYS A 102 -3.79 -14.13 4.07
CA LYS A 102 -4.49 -15.34 3.61
C LYS A 102 -3.55 -16.50 3.35
N GLU A 103 -2.42 -16.22 2.70
CA GLU A 103 -1.34 -17.20 2.48
C GLU A 103 -0.84 -17.76 3.82
N ASP A 104 -0.80 -16.93 4.86
CA ASP A 104 -0.30 -17.28 6.19
C ASP A 104 -1.36 -17.87 7.12
N GLY A 105 -2.62 -17.99 6.68
CA GLY A 105 -3.74 -18.44 7.52
C GLY A 105 -4.22 -17.43 8.59
N LEU A 106 -3.60 -16.26 8.68
CA LEU A 106 -3.87 -15.19 9.66
C LEU A 106 -5.09 -14.29 9.32
N TYR A 107 -5.76 -14.51 8.19
CA TYR A 107 -6.90 -13.69 7.74
C TYR A 107 -8.23 -14.03 8.47
N ASN A 108 -8.31 -13.65 9.74
CA ASN A 108 -9.40 -13.92 10.68
C ASN A 108 -10.30 -12.69 10.94
N LYS A 109 -11.11 -12.68 12.01
CA LYS A 109 -12.04 -11.56 12.33
C LYS A 109 -11.28 -10.33 12.84
N GLU A 110 -10.25 -10.56 13.63
CA GLU A 110 -9.38 -9.56 14.25
C GLU A 110 -8.60 -8.80 13.17
N THR A 111 -7.84 -9.50 12.32
CA THR A 111 -7.02 -8.87 11.28
C THR A 111 -7.88 -8.14 10.23
N ARG A 112 -9.08 -8.64 9.93
CA ARG A 112 -10.09 -7.90 9.12
C ARG A 112 -10.53 -6.59 9.77
N LYS A 113 -10.71 -6.56 11.09
CA LYS A 113 -11.04 -5.34 11.84
C LYS A 113 -9.87 -4.37 11.78
N THR A 114 -8.65 -4.84 12.06
CA THR A 114 -7.43 -4.01 12.01
C THR A 114 -7.23 -3.34 10.66
N LEU A 115 -7.37 -4.06 9.54
CA LEU A 115 -7.29 -3.47 8.19
C LEU A 115 -8.39 -2.42 7.94
N LYS A 116 -9.59 -2.62 8.47
CA LYS A 116 -10.69 -1.66 8.35
C LYS A 116 -10.42 -0.40 9.16
N ASP A 117 -9.88 -0.55 10.37
CA ASP A 117 -9.58 0.55 11.28
C ASP A 117 -8.44 1.41 10.71
N TYR A 118 -7.36 0.78 10.22
CA TYR A 118 -6.26 1.46 9.49
C TYR A 118 -6.75 2.33 8.31
N ILE A 119 -7.71 1.82 7.53
CA ILE A 119 -8.36 2.59 6.44
C ILE A 119 -9.22 3.74 6.98
N ASN A 120 -9.76 3.64 8.20
CA ASN A 120 -10.53 4.72 8.83
C ASN A 120 -9.62 5.77 9.47
N ASP A 121 -8.47 5.38 10.02
CA ASP A 121 -7.47 6.30 10.57
C ASP A 121 -7.05 7.32 9.49
N TYR A 122 -6.71 6.86 8.28
CA TYR A 122 -6.44 7.74 7.13
C TYR A 122 -7.62 8.62 6.67
N LYS A 123 -8.88 8.24 6.95
CA LYS A 123 -10.05 9.10 6.62
C LYS A 123 -10.29 10.17 7.68
N ASN A 124 -9.98 9.85 8.93
CA ASN A 124 -10.27 10.68 10.10
C ASN A 124 -9.08 11.57 10.51
N SER A 125 -7.87 11.21 10.09
CA SER A 125 -6.62 11.90 10.37
C SER A 125 -6.64 13.35 9.90
N SER A 126 -6.25 14.25 10.79
CA SER A 126 -5.99 15.65 10.47
C SER A 126 -4.79 15.85 9.55
N ASN A 127 -3.82 14.93 9.58
CA ASN A 127 -2.47 15.17 9.05
C ASN A 127 -2.35 14.70 7.60
N SER A 128 -3.26 13.81 7.17
CA SER A 128 -3.46 13.39 5.77
C SER A 128 -4.81 13.87 5.20
N LYS A 129 -5.35 14.96 5.76
CA LYS A 129 -6.71 15.46 5.50
C LYS A 129 -7.05 15.49 4.01
N ASP A 130 -8.14 14.80 3.67
CA ASP A 130 -8.67 14.61 2.33
C ASP A 130 -7.77 13.96 1.27
N VAL A 131 -6.51 13.58 1.54
CA VAL A 131 -5.61 12.92 0.56
C VAL A 131 -6.26 11.67 -0.05
N PHE A 132 -6.94 10.87 0.78
CA PHE A 132 -7.60 9.62 0.38
C PHE A 132 -9.08 9.77 0.02
N ASN A 133 -9.61 11.00 0.16
CA ASN A 133 -10.99 11.32 -0.18
C ASN A 133 -11.17 11.25 -1.71
N LYS A 134 -12.26 10.60 -2.17
CA LYS A 134 -12.57 10.42 -3.59
C LYS A 134 -12.60 11.77 -4.34
N ASP A 135 -12.99 12.83 -3.64
CA ASP A 135 -13.13 14.17 -4.21
C ASP A 135 -11.83 15.00 -4.26
N ASN A 136 -10.73 14.48 -3.74
CA ASN A 136 -9.41 15.11 -3.87
C ASN A 136 -8.99 15.21 -5.35
N LYS A 137 -8.31 16.30 -5.71
CA LYS A 137 -7.73 16.52 -7.05
C LYS A 137 -6.84 15.35 -7.49
N LEU A 138 -6.00 14.83 -6.59
CA LEU A 138 -5.10 13.69 -6.85
C LEU A 138 -5.85 12.38 -7.17
N ASN A 139 -7.09 12.23 -6.70
CA ASN A 139 -7.95 11.07 -6.98
C ASN A 139 -8.87 11.31 -8.20
N LYS A 140 -9.11 12.58 -8.58
CA LYS A 140 -9.93 13.00 -9.74
C LYS A 140 -9.21 12.91 -11.10
N GLU A 141 -7.88 12.86 -11.14
CA GLU A 141 -7.14 12.74 -12.41
C GLU A 141 -7.32 11.37 -13.08
N SER A 142 -7.49 10.29 -12.30
CA SER A 142 -7.79 8.94 -12.80
C SER A 142 -9.18 8.81 -13.43
N SER A 143 -10.19 9.51 -12.89
CA SER A 143 -11.57 9.42 -13.39
C SER A 143 -11.81 10.14 -14.72
N ARG A 144 -11.02 11.18 -15.05
CA ARG A 144 -11.07 11.84 -16.36
C ARG A 144 -10.63 10.94 -17.52
N VAL A 145 -9.65 10.05 -17.30
CA VAL A 145 -9.18 9.11 -18.32
C VAL A 145 -10.28 8.10 -18.72
N LYS A 146 -11.19 7.76 -17.80
CA LYS A 146 -12.31 6.84 -18.07
C LYS A 146 -13.47 7.47 -18.87
N GLN A 147 -13.53 8.81 -19.02
CA GLN A 147 -14.64 9.47 -19.75
C GLN A 147 -14.42 9.61 -21.27
N CYS A 148 -13.21 9.40 -21.79
CA CYS A 148 -12.91 9.61 -23.23
C CYS A 148 -13.05 8.37 -24.14
N LYS A 149 -13.81 7.33 -23.75
CA LYS A 149 -14.10 6.16 -24.61
C LYS A 149 -15.60 5.89 -24.81
N LYS A 150 -16.29 6.84 -25.46
CA LYS A 150 -17.50 6.58 -26.28
C LYS A 150 -17.59 7.59 -27.43
N LYS A 151 -17.02 7.22 -28.58
CA LYS A 151 -17.43 7.62 -29.93
C LYS A 151 -17.23 6.40 -30.82
#